data_AF-A0ABD5WI98-F1
#
_entry.id   AF-A0ABD5WI98-F1
#
_cell.length_a   1.000
_cell.length_b   1.000
_cell.length_c   1.000
_cell.angle_alpha   90.00
_cell.angle_beta   90.00
_cell.angle_gamma   90.00
#
_symmetry.space_group_name_H-M   'P 1'
#
loop_
_entity.id
_entity.type
_entity.pdbx_description
1 polymer ?
#
loop_
_entity_poly.entity_id
_entity_poly.type
_entity_poly.pdbx_seq_one_letter_code
_entity_poly.pdbx_strand_id
1 'polypeptide(L)'
;MASSVPPAANTEIFDRLCAAIAREQGGADVYLKAAHLIRRNNGAYSLVGLEEGGERAVYHYEGVFASVMPFDEDGVRQHEAETLARNEDVREGLTAVEYAWVHPAYRDLLD
;
A
#
# COMPACT_ATOMS: atom_id res chain seq x y z
N MET A 1 -16.59 -30.04 9.62
CA MET A 1 -15.38 -29.37 10.14
C MET A 1 -14.69 -28.70 8.94
N ALA A 2 -15.06 -27.48 8.61
CA ALA A 2 -14.36 -26.71 7.56
C ALA A 2 -13.17 -26.01 8.24
N SER A 3 -11.97 -26.50 8.00
CA SER A 3 -10.75 -25.80 8.40
C SER A 3 -10.58 -24.63 7.43
N SER A 4 -11.03 -23.45 7.84
CA SER A 4 -10.78 -22.20 7.15
C SER A 4 -9.32 -21.82 7.39
N VAL A 5 -8.43 -22.37 6.56
CA VAL A 5 -7.06 -21.88 6.45
C VAL A 5 -7.17 -20.42 5.99
N PRO A 6 -6.74 -19.42 6.77
CA PRO A 6 -6.72 -18.05 6.28
C PRO A 6 -5.81 -18.00 5.04
N PRO A 7 -6.13 -17.19 4.02
CA PRO A 7 -5.38 -17.19 2.78
C PRO A 7 -3.92 -16.85 3.06
N ALA A 8 -3.01 -17.79 2.80
CA ALA A 8 -1.56 -17.65 2.96
C ALA A 8 -0.99 -16.39 2.25
N ALA A 9 -1.73 -15.87 1.27
CA ALA A 9 -1.42 -14.63 0.57
C ALA A 9 -1.31 -13.40 1.49
N ASN A 10 -2.15 -13.28 2.52
CA ASN A 10 -2.14 -12.10 3.38
C ASN A 10 -0.91 -12.02 4.30
N THR A 11 -0.46 -13.18 4.81
CA THR A 11 0.78 -13.26 5.61
C THR A 11 2.01 -12.96 4.76
N GLU A 12 2.05 -13.45 3.52
CA GLU A 12 3.18 -13.19 2.63
C GLU A 12 3.28 -11.71 2.22
N ILE A 13 2.15 -11.06 1.93
CA ILE A 13 2.13 -9.61 1.65
C ILE A 13 2.57 -8.82 2.89
N PHE A 14 2.08 -9.21 4.08
CA PHE A 14 2.47 -8.56 5.33
C PHE A 14 3.98 -8.65 5.57
N ASP A 15 4.60 -9.83 5.40
CA ASP A 15 6.04 -10.01 5.60
C ASP A 15 6.86 -9.19 4.60
N ARG A 16 6.43 -9.16 3.33
CA ARG A 16 7.07 -8.33 2.29
C ARG A 16 6.97 -6.84 2.61
N LEU A 17 5.82 -6.39 3.09
CA LEU A 17 5.59 -5.00 3.48
C LEU A 17 6.44 -4.64 4.70
N CYS A 18 6.54 -5.52 5.69
CA CYS A 18 7.42 -5.35 6.83
C CYS A 18 8.88 -5.17 6.37
N ALA A 19 9.36 -6.04 5.48
CA ALA A 19 10.72 -5.94 4.94
C ALA A 19 10.96 -4.63 4.18
N ALA A 20 9.97 -4.16 3.41
CA ALA A 20 10.06 -2.88 2.70
C ALA A 20 10.14 -1.70 3.68
N ILE A 21 9.24 -1.62 4.66
CA ILE A 21 9.25 -0.54 5.67
C ILE A 21 10.56 -0.57 6.47
N ALA A 22 11.03 -1.76 6.87
CA ALA A 22 12.27 -1.89 7.63
C ALA A 22 13.49 -1.39 6.85
N ARG A 23 13.52 -1.62 5.54
CA ARG A 23 14.59 -1.17 4.66
C ARG A 23 14.63 0.35 4.53
N GLU A 24 13.48 1.00 4.38
CA GLU A 24 13.40 2.46 4.19
C GLU A 24 13.49 3.24 5.51
N GLN A 25 12.81 2.79 6.57
CA GLN A 25 12.60 3.56 7.81
C GLN A 25 13.34 3.03 9.05
N GLY A 26 14.05 1.89 8.96
CA GLY A 26 14.95 1.46 10.05
C GLY A 26 14.31 0.71 11.22
N GLY A 27 13.40 -0.24 10.97
CA GLY A 27 13.06 -1.33 11.92
C GLY A 27 12.09 -1.00 13.08
N ALA A 28 11.90 0.27 13.44
CA ALA A 28 10.93 0.66 14.48
C ALA A 28 9.48 0.58 13.96
N ASP A 29 8.60 -0.03 14.77
CA ASP A 29 7.14 -0.12 14.56
C ASP A 29 6.70 -0.72 13.22
N VAL A 30 7.60 -1.45 12.55
CA VAL A 30 7.41 -2.06 11.23
C VAL A 30 6.14 -2.90 11.17
N TYR A 31 5.94 -3.78 12.15
CA TYR A 31 4.77 -4.66 12.20
C TYR A 31 3.46 -3.88 12.39
N LEU A 32 3.49 -2.83 13.22
CA LEU A 32 2.32 -2.00 13.49
C LEU A 32 1.95 -1.20 12.25
N LYS A 33 2.92 -0.52 11.63
CA LYS A 33 2.78 0.21 10.37
C LYS A 33 2.26 -0.70 9.26
N ALA A 34 2.85 -1.87 9.07
CA ALA A 34 2.38 -2.84 8.08
C ALA A 34 0.93 -3.29 8.36
N ALA A 35 0.56 -3.51 9.62
CA ALA A 35 -0.81 -3.88 9.99
C ALA A 35 -1.81 -2.76 9.66
N HIS A 36 -1.46 -1.49 9.89
CA HIS A 36 -2.30 -0.35 9.52
C HIS A 36 -2.53 -0.25 8.01
N LEU A 37 -1.48 -0.46 7.21
CA LEU A 37 -1.57 -0.45 5.75
C LEU A 37 -2.44 -1.60 5.24
N ILE A 38 -2.23 -2.83 5.73
CA ILE A 38 -3.03 -4.00 5.34
C ILE A 38 -4.49 -3.85 5.76
N ARG A 39 -4.76 -3.29 6.94
CA ARG A 39 -6.14 -3.05 7.40
C ARG A 39 -6.92 -2.14 6.44
N ARG A 40 -6.24 -1.19 5.80
CA ARG A 40 -6.86 -0.30 4.81
C ARG A 40 -7.03 -0.98 3.44
N ASN A 41 -6.26 -2.02 3.14
CA ASN A 41 -6.44 -2.86 1.96
C ASN A 41 -7.71 -3.73 2.09
N ASN A 42 -8.88 -3.15 1.82
CA ASN A 42 -10.20 -3.72 2.17
C ASN A 42 -11.15 -3.88 0.97
N GLY A 43 -10.60 -3.94 -0.24
CA GLY A 43 -11.33 -4.10 -1.50
C GLY A 43 -11.84 -2.78 -2.08
N ALA A 44 -12.33 -1.87 -1.24
CA ALA A 44 -12.63 -0.50 -1.67
C ALA A 44 -11.32 0.26 -1.97
N TYR A 45 -10.40 0.22 -1.01
CA TYR A 45 -9.04 0.71 -1.19
C TYR A 45 -8.10 -0.47 -1.40
N SER A 46 -7.36 -0.45 -2.49
CA SER A 46 -6.33 -1.44 -2.78
C SER A 46 -4.95 -0.82 -2.60
N LEU A 47 -4.12 -1.45 -1.76
CA LEU A 47 -2.74 -1.01 -1.56
C LEU A 47 -1.92 -1.30 -2.82
N VAL A 48 -1.40 -0.24 -3.45
CA VAL A 48 -0.56 -0.34 -4.65
C VAL A 48 0.90 -0.49 -4.28
N GLY A 49 1.38 0.29 -3.32
CA GLY A 49 2.80 0.31 -2.99
C GLY A 49 3.17 1.32 -1.91
N LEU A 50 4.48 1.43 -1.67
CA LEU A 50 5.11 2.48 -0.89
C LEU A 50 5.86 3.41 -1.83
N GLU A 51 5.65 4.71 -1.67
CA GLU A 51 6.46 5.74 -2.32
C GLU A 51 7.93 5.64 -1.85
N GLU A 52 8.87 6.15 -2.64
CA GLU A 52 10.27 6.27 -2.25
C GLU A 52 10.43 6.97 -0.88
N GLY A 53 11.41 6.52 -0.09
CA GLY A 53 11.56 6.91 1.32
C GLY A 53 10.60 6.18 2.27
N GLY A 54 9.59 5.49 1.73
CA GLY A 54 8.73 4.58 2.46
C GLY A 54 7.78 5.26 3.44
N GLU A 55 7.71 6.58 3.52
CA GLU A 55 6.87 7.33 4.48
C GLU A 55 5.41 7.48 4.05
N ARG A 56 5.14 7.29 2.76
CA ARG A 56 3.80 7.39 2.19
C ARG A 56 3.42 6.09 1.46
N ALA A 57 2.15 5.74 1.55
CA ALA A 57 1.57 4.59 0.89
C ALA A 57 0.63 5.03 -0.23
N VAL A 58 0.70 4.33 -1.36
CA VAL A 58 -0.14 4.58 -2.53
C VAL A 58 -1.32 3.62 -2.52
N TYR A 59 -2.52 4.18 -2.65
CA TYR A 59 -3.77 3.44 -2.75
C TYR A 59 -4.47 3.74 -4.07
N HIS A 60 -5.02 2.69 -4.66
CA HIS A 60 -5.95 2.77 -5.78
C HIS A 60 -7.36 2.52 -5.25
N TYR A 61 -8.25 3.48 -5.52
CA TYR A 61 -9.68 3.34 -5.33
C TYR A 61 -10.31 2.96 -6.68
N GLU A 62 -10.75 1.70 -6.77
CA GLU A 62 -11.09 1.03 -8.04
C GLU A 62 -12.05 1.86 -8.89
N GLY A 63 -11.59 2.28 -10.07
CA GLY A 63 -12.40 2.98 -11.07
C GLY A 63 -12.71 4.44 -10.75
N VAL A 64 -12.05 5.05 -9.75
CA VAL A 64 -12.39 6.41 -9.33
C VAL A 64 -11.15 7.30 -9.12
N PHE A 65 -10.15 6.89 -8.34
CA PHE A 65 -8.93 7.70 -8.16
C PHE A 65 -7.75 6.93 -7.57
N ALA A 66 -6.54 7.48 -7.74
CA ALA A 66 -5.33 7.08 -7.03
C ALA A 66 -4.91 8.17 -6.05
N SER A 67 -4.34 7.77 -4.91
CA SER A 67 -3.89 8.71 -3.89
C SER A 67 -2.69 8.20 -3.13
N VAL A 68 -1.86 9.12 -2.65
CA VAL A 68 -0.75 8.86 -1.75
C VAL A 68 -1.10 9.41 -0.36
N MET A 69 -0.78 8.65 0.70
CA MET A 69 -1.13 8.99 2.07
C MET A 69 0.05 8.72 3.02
N PRO A 70 0.43 9.69 3.87
CA PRO A 70 1.35 9.44 4.97
C PRO A 70 0.83 8.36 5.93
N PHE A 71 1.73 7.63 6.55
CA PHE A 71 1.39 6.70 7.61
C PHE A 71 2.48 6.61 8.67
N ASP A 72 2.07 6.30 9.90
CA ASP A 72 2.95 6.17 11.06
C ASP A 72 2.45 5.05 12.01
N GLU A 73 2.89 5.10 13.27
CA GLU A 73 2.47 4.17 14.33
C GLU A 73 0.99 4.29 14.71
N ASP A 74 0.36 5.44 14.48
CA ASP A 74 -1.08 5.66 14.73
C ASP A 74 -1.93 5.22 13.52
N GLY A 75 -1.29 5.14 12.34
CA GLY A 75 -1.81 4.52 11.14
C GLY A 75 -1.82 5.45 9.93
N VAL A 76 -2.73 5.19 8.98
CA VAL A 76 -2.81 5.96 7.73
C VAL A 76 -3.50 7.30 7.98
N ARG A 77 -2.82 8.40 7.65
CA ARG A 77 -3.32 9.77 7.82
C ARG A 77 -4.15 10.20 6.63
N GLN A 78 -5.38 9.71 6.55
CA GLN A 78 -6.28 9.97 5.43
C GLN A 78 -6.58 11.45 5.18
N HIS A 79 -6.57 12.29 6.22
CA HIS A 79 -6.81 13.73 6.08
C HIS A 79 -5.64 14.47 5.40
N GLU A 80 -4.48 13.83 5.32
CA GLU A 80 -3.28 14.31 4.61
C GLU A 80 -3.13 13.62 3.23
N ALA A 81 -4.18 12.98 2.74
CA ALA A 81 -4.16 12.30 1.45
C ALA A 81 -4.01 13.29 0.29
N GLU A 82 -3.12 12.98 -0.62
CA GLU A 82 -2.92 13.71 -1.86
C GLU A 82 -3.45 12.86 -3.02
N THR A 83 -4.29 13.46 -3.86
CA THR A 83 -4.84 12.76 -5.05
C THR A 83 -3.81 12.81 -6.16
N LEU A 84 -3.39 11.64 -6.66
CA LEU A 84 -2.46 11.51 -7.78
C LEU A 84 -3.17 11.72 -9.11
N ALA A 85 -4.30 11.02 -9.30
CA ALA A 85 -5.10 11.10 -10.52
C ALA A 85 -6.52 10.57 -10.28
N ARG A 86 -7.44 10.82 -11.23
CA ARG A 86 -8.85 10.42 -11.16
C ARG A 86 -9.30 9.77 -12.46
N ASN A 87 -10.34 8.92 -12.38
CA ASN A 87 -11.03 8.30 -13.50
C ASN A 87 -10.06 7.69 -14.55
N GLU A 88 -10.15 8.14 -15.81
CA GLU A 88 -9.32 7.67 -16.92
C GLU A 88 -7.80 7.88 -16.70
N ASP A 89 -7.42 8.88 -15.91
CA ASP A 89 -6.01 9.26 -15.68
C ASP A 89 -5.37 8.43 -14.56
N VAL A 90 -6.12 7.56 -13.88
CA VAL A 90 -5.62 6.79 -12.72
C VAL A 90 -4.36 6.02 -13.05
N ARG A 91 -4.29 5.39 -14.23
CA ARG A 91 -3.10 4.62 -14.62
C ARG A 91 -1.87 5.51 -14.75
N GLU A 92 -2.00 6.66 -15.40
CA GLU A 92 -0.92 7.62 -15.58
C GLU A 92 -0.42 8.14 -14.22
N GLY A 93 -1.35 8.50 -13.33
CA GLY A 93 -1.02 8.94 -11.98
C GLY A 93 -0.30 7.87 -11.14
N LEU A 94 -0.65 6.60 -11.30
CA LEU A 94 0.05 5.50 -10.62
C LEU A 94 1.46 5.27 -11.18
N THR A 95 1.67 5.44 -12.49
CA THR A 95 2.99 5.29 -13.13
C THR A 95 3.94 6.46 -12.89
N ALA A 96 3.42 7.62 -12.48
CA ALA A 96 4.22 8.80 -12.18
C ALA A 96 4.90 8.77 -10.80
N VAL A 97 4.57 7.77 -9.95
CA VAL A 97 5.14 7.64 -8.61
C VAL A 97 6.42 6.82 -8.65
N GLU A 98 7.44 7.29 -7.93
CA GLU A 98 8.66 6.52 -7.64
C GLU A 98 8.41 5.60 -6.44
N TYR A 99 8.50 4.28 -6.62
CA TYR A 99 8.15 3.30 -5.59
C TYR A 99 9.37 2.66 -4.94
N ALA A 100 9.42 2.67 -3.61
CA ALA A 100 10.32 1.80 -2.85
C ALA A 100 9.83 0.33 -2.86
N TRP A 101 8.52 0.12 -2.96
CA TRP A 101 7.93 -1.21 -3.01
C TRP A 101 6.58 -1.20 -3.73
N VAL A 102 6.34 -2.20 -4.57
CA VAL A 102 5.07 -2.38 -5.28
C VAL A 102 4.42 -3.70 -4.86
N HIS A 103 3.14 -3.62 -4.54
CA HIS A 103 2.29 -4.76 -4.25
C HIS A 103 2.27 -5.71 -5.47
N PRO A 104 2.45 -7.03 -5.30
CA PRO A 104 2.62 -7.96 -6.42
C PRO A 104 1.52 -7.89 -7.49
N ALA A 105 0.27 -7.69 -7.08
CA ALA A 105 -0.88 -7.56 -7.99
C ALA A 105 -0.83 -6.34 -8.94
N TYR A 106 0.05 -5.36 -8.67
CA TYR A 106 0.19 -4.14 -9.45
C TYR A 106 1.47 -4.07 -10.28
N ARG A 107 2.35 -5.07 -10.20
CA ARG A 107 3.63 -5.04 -10.92
C ARG A 107 3.44 -4.99 -12.43
N ASP A 108 2.63 -5.90 -12.97
CA ASP A 108 2.32 -5.94 -14.42
C ASP A 108 1.65 -4.65 -14.94
N LEU A 109 1.04 -3.86 -14.05
CA LEU A 109 0.44 -2.57 -14.42
C LEU A 109 1.49 -1.44 -14.51
N LEU A 110 2.56 -1.55 -13.71
CA LEU A 110 3.55 -0.50 -13.44
C LEU A 110 4.94 -0.79 -14.05
N ASP A 111 5.20 -2.02 -14.51
CA ASP A 111 6.34 -2.42 -15.35
C ASP A 111 6.09 -2.07 -16.84
#